data_AF-A0A7Y1VBR3-F1
#
_entry.id   AF-A0A7Y1VBR3-F1
#
_cell.length_a   1.000
_cell.length_b   1.000
_cell.length_c   1.000
_cell.angle_alpha   90.00
_cell.angle_beta   90.00
_cell.angle_gamma   90.00
#
_symmetry.space_group_name_H-M   'P 1'
#
loop_
_entity.id
_entity.type
_entity.pdbx_description
1 polymer ?
#
loop_
_entity_poly.entity_id
_entity_poly.type
_entity_poly.pdbx_seq_one_letter_code
_entity_poly.pdbx_strand_id
1 'polypeptide(L)' 'YLAIAQMYASSANNCGTDNFSKRAVFWLAAQMARKGGSSSTAANYMAKAPQKSEIFSKGNAGERINIGCWIGRSVTVPNL' A
#
# COMPACT_ATOMS: atom_id res chain seq x y z
N TYR A 1 14.76 -5.96 3.34
CA TYR A 1 13.56 -5.53 2.59
C TYR A 1 12.28 -6.19 3.06
N LEU A 2 12.24 -7.51 3.28
CA LEU A 2 11.03 -8.20 3.78
C LEU A 2 10.61 -7.73 5.19
N ALA A 3 11.57 -7.54 6.10
CA ALA A 3 11.27 -6.96 7.42
C ALA A 3 10.61 -5.58 7.32
N ILE A 4 11.11 -4.70 6.43
CA ILE A 4 10.52 -3.38 6.18
C ILE A 4 9.10 -3.50 5.60
N ALA A 5 8.90 -4.43 4.66
CA ALA A 5 7.58 -4.72 4.09
C ALA A 5 6.59 -5.13 5.19
N GLN A 6 7.02 -5.97 6.12
CA GLN A 6 6.22 -6.42 7.25
C GLN A 6 5.94 -5.28 8.23
N MET A 7 6.92 -4.42 8.52
CA MET A 7 6.71 -3.23 9.37
C MET A 7 5.68 -2.26 8.77
N TYR A 8 5.74 -2.03 7.44
CA TYR A 8 4.72 -1.23 6.75
C TYR A 8 3.35 -1.89 6.83
N ALA A 9 3.25 -3.18 6.53
CA ALA A 9 2.00 -3.93 6.61
C ALA A 9 1.38 -3.89 8.02
N SER A 10 2.18 -4.03 9.08
CA SER A 10 1.72 -3.92 10.46
C SER A 10 1.24 -2.52 10.84
N SER A 11 1.75 -1.49 10.18
CA SER A 11 1.36 -0.10 10.41
C SER A 11 0.13 0.33 9.60
N ALA A 12 -0.36 -0.51 8.68
CA ALA A 12 -1.46 -0.17 7.77
C ALA A 12 -2.72 0.33 8.47
N ASN A 13 -3.10 -0.29 9.59
CA ASN A 13 -4.30 0.08 10.35
C ASN A 13 -4.21 1.46 11.01
N ASN A 14 -2.99 1.94 11.26
CA ASN A 14 -2.72 3.18 11.99
C ASN A 14 -2.29 4.33 11.07
N CYS A 15 -1.95 4.05 9.80
CA CYS A 15 -1.31 5.02 8.90
C CYS A 15 -2.18 5.37 7.69
N GLY A 16 -3.37 5.91 7.98
CA GLY A 16 -4.30 6.48 7.02
C GLY A 16 -5.53 7.07 7.72
N THR A 17 -6.27 7.93 7.02
CA THR A 17 -7.46 8.62 7.54
C THR A 17 -8.75 7.86 7.24
N ASP A 18 -8.77 7.10 6.15
CA ASP A 18 -9.90 6.30 5.70
C ASP A 18 -9.47 4.85 5.38
N ASN A 19 -10.44 3.97 5.09
CA ASN A 19 -10.14 2.56 4.77
C ASN A 19 -9.19 2.43 3.57
N PHE A 20 -9.37 3.28 2.57
CA PHE A 20 -8.57 3.27 1.34
C PHE A 20 -7.10 3.62 1.60
N SER A 21 -6.83 4.74 2.26
CA SER A 21 -5.48 5.22 2.59
C SER A 21 -4.77 4.30 3.57
N LYS A 22 -5.49 3.74 4.55
CA LYS A 22 -4.95 2.69 5.44
C LYS A 22 -4.48 1.47 4.65
N ARG A 23 -5.29 1.01 3.70
CA ARG A 23 -4.92 -0.13 2.84
C ARG A 23 -3.88 0.24 1.78
N ALA A 24 -3.78 1.50 1.38
CA ALA A 24 -2.77 1.97 0.43
C ALA A 24 -1.33 1.75 0.96
N VAL A 25 -1.14 1.63 2.28
CA VAL A 25 0.13 1.20 2.90
C VAL A 25 0.60 -0.15 2.37
N PHE A 26 -0.33 -1.05 2.03
CA PHE A 26 0.01 -2.36 1.47
C PHE A 26 0.65 -2.26 0.07
N TRP A 27 0.46 -1.16 -0.68
CA TRP A 27 1.23 -0.94 -1.91
C TRP A 27 2.72 -0.69 -1.62
N LEU A 28 3.06 0.07 -0.58
CA LEU A 28 4.46 0.21 -0.13
C LEU A 28 5.02 -1.14 0.33
N ALA A 29 4.24 -1.88 1.13
CA ALA A 29 4.65 -3.19 1.63
C ALA A 29 4.92 -4.16 0.46
N ALA A 30 4.03 -4.21 -0.53
CA ALA A 30 4.20 -5.02 -1.72
C ALA A 30 5.47 -4.62 -2.51
N GLN A 31 5.71 -3.32 -2.69
CA GLN A 31 6.92 -2.85 -3.37
C GLN A 31 8.21 -3.28 -2.63
N MET A 32 8.22 -3.17 -1.29
CA MET A 32 9.35 -3.63 -0.48
C MET A 32 9.52 -5.14 -0.52
N ALA A 33 8.42 -5.90 -0.57
CA ALA A 33 8.46 -7.35 -0.73
C ALA A 33 9.04 -7.77 -2.08
N ARG A 34 8.66 -7.09 -3.18
CA ARG A 34 9.25 -7.31 -4.52
C ARG A 34 10.73 -6.99 -4.52
N LYS A 35 11.15 -5.86 -3.92
CA LYS A 35 12.58 -5.51 -3.75
C LYS A 35 13.35 -6.54 -2.92
N GLY A 36 12.67 -7.21 -1.99
CA GLY A 36 13.23 -8.30 -1.20
C GLY A 36 13.25 -9.66 -1.90
N GLY A 37 12.87 -9.76 -3.17
CA GLY A 37 12.86 -11.00 -3.93
C GLY A 37 11.69 -11.94 -3.61
N SER A 38 10.68 -11.50 -2.83
CA SER A 38 9.52 -12.32 -2.51
C SER A 38 8.28 -11.88 -3.29
N SER A 39 8.05 -12.56 -4.41
CA SER A 39 6.85 -12.37 -5.25
C SER A 39 5.57 -12.82 -4.53
N SER A 40 5.64 -13.89 -3.73
CA SER A 40 4.49 -14.41 -2.98
C SER A 40 4.02 -13.44 -1.90
N THR A 41 4.97 -12.88 -1.13
CA THR A 41 4.67 -11.85 -0.12
C THR A 41 4.13 -10.57 -0.78
N ALA A 42 4.69 -10.18 -1.92
CA ALA A 42 4.19 -9.03 -2.68
C ALA A 42 2.75 -9.22 -3.15
N ALA A 43 2.43 -10.41 -3.69
CA ALA A 43 1.06 -10.76 -4.10
C ALA A 43 0.08 -10.73 -2.91
N ASN A 44 0.49 -11.25 -1.75
CA ASN A 44 -0.32 -11.19 -0.53
C ASN A 44 -0.65 -9.75 -0.11
N TYR A 45 0.34 -8.86 -0.13
CA TYR A 45 0.11 -7.45 0.19
C TYR A 45 -0.72 -6.73 -0.88
N MET A 46 -0.50 -7.02 -2.17
CA MET A 46 -1.35 -6.47 -3.23
C MET A 46 -2.82 -6.89 -3.09
N ALA A 47 -3.10 -8.12 -2.63
CA ALA A 47 -4.47 -8.57 -2.36
C ALA A 47 -5.14 -7.81 -1.19
N LYS A 48 -4.35 -7.28 -0.25
CA LYS A 48 -4.83 -6.47 0.88
C LYS A 48 -4.96 -4.98 0.54
N ALA A 49 -4.23 -4.52 -0.47
CA ALA A 49 -4.30 -3.14 -0.93
C ALA A 49 -5.66 -2.84 -1.60
N PRO A 50 -6.00 -1.56 -1.85
CA PRO A 50 -7.20 -1.19 -2.59
C PRO A 50 -7.18 -1.80 -3.99
N GLN A 51 -8.29 -2.42 -4.38
CA GLN A 51 -8.43 -3.09 -5.67
C GLN A 51 -8.87 -2.09 -6.76
N LYS A 52 -8.78 -2.52 -8.02
CA LYS A 52 -9.17 -1.71 -9.20
C LYS A 52 -10.59 -1.14 -9.07
N SER A 53 -11.54 -1.92 -8.58
CA SER A 53 -12.92 -1.48 -8.35
C SER A 53 -13.01 -0.34 -7.33
N GLU A 54 -12.21 -0.39 -6.26
CA GLU A 54 -12.18 0.67 -5.24
C GLU A 54 -11.54 1.95 -5.76
N ILE A 55 -10.47 1.82 -6.56
CA ILE A 55 -9.82 2.95 -7.23
C ILE A 55 -10.81 3.62 -8.19
N PHE A 56 -11.53 2.82 -8.97
CA PHE A 56 -12.54 3.32 -9.90
C PHE A 56 -13.68 4.03 -9.17
N SER A 57 -14.25 3.41 -8.13
CA SER A 57 -15.33 4.00 -7.33
C SER A 57 -14.91 5.30 -6.64
N LYS A 58 -13.64 5.41 -6.20
CA LYS A 58 -13.11 6.63 -5.57
C LYS A 58 -12.67 7.68 -6.58
N GLY A 59 -12.45 7.30 -7.85
CA GLY A 59 -12.05 8.22 -8.92
C GLY A 59 -10.66 8.82 -8.73
N ASN A 60 -9.78 8.17 -7.96
CA ASN A 60 -8.49 8.71 -7.53
C ASN A 60 -7.28 8.07 -8.21
N ALA A 61 -7.48 7.51 -9.42
CA ALA A 61 -6.39 6.96 -10.21
C ALA A 61 -5.31 8.02 -10.47
N GLY A 62 -4.04 7.66 -10.25
CA GLY A 62 -2.91 8.57 -10.41
C GLY A 62 -2.71 9.56 -9.25
N GLU A 63 -3.63 9.62 -8.28
CA GLU A 63 -3.50 10.48 -7.11
C GLU A 63 -2.34 10.02 -6.21
N ARG A 64 -1.67 10.96 -5.57
CA ARG A 64 -0.61 10.67 -4.60
C ARG A 64 -1.20 10.64 -3.19
N ILE A 65 -1.20 9.47 -2.58
CA ILE A 65 -1.62 9.28 -1.19
C ILE A 65 -0.41 9.41 -0.29
N ASN A 66 -0.47 10.37 0.62
CA ASN A 66 0.51 10.52 1.68
C ASN A 66 0.22 9.52 2.79
N ILE A 67 1.15 8.59 3.01
CA ILE A 67 1.15 7.64 4.12
C ILE A 67 1.82 8.34 5.30
N GLY A 68 1.00 8.82 6.23
CA GLY A 68 1.45 9.43 7.49
C GLY A 68 2.09 8.43 8.45
N CYS A 69 2.21 8.83 9.73
CA CYS A 69 2.99 8.16 10.78
C CYS A 69 4.50 8.21 10.57
N TRP A 70 5.22 7.36 11.33
CA TRP A 70 6.66 7.11 11.25
C TRP A 70 7.15 6.71 9.84
N ILE A 71 6.26 6.22 8.96
CA ILE A 71 6.62 5.83 7.59
C ILE A 71 7.02 7.06 6.77
N GLY A 72 6.27 8.17 6.87
CA GLY A 72 6.58 9.44 6.22
C GLY A 72 6.79 9.34 4.70
N ARG A 73 6.07 8.43 4.02
CA ARG A 73 6.20 8.19 2.57
C ARG A 73 4.88 8.43 1.89
N SER A 74 4.88 8.30 0.57
CA SER A 74 3.69 8.47 -0.26
C SER A 74 3.65 7.40 -1.33
N VAL A 75 2.45 6.97 -1.69
CA VAL A 75 2.20 6.03 -2.78
C VAL A 75 1.38 6.70 -3.86
N THR A 76 1.67 6.37 -5.10
CA THR A 76 0.82 6.75 -6.23
C THR A 76 -0.22 5.67 -6.43
N VAL A 77 -1.49 6.07 -6.53
CA VAL A 77 -2.59 5.18 -6.88
C VAL A 77 -2.35 4.67 -8.30
N PRO A 78 -2.35 3.35 -8.53
CA PRO A 78 -2.17 2.78 -9.86
C PRO A 78 -3.25 3.24 -10.85
N ASN A 79 -2.85 3.60 -12.07
CA ASN A 79 -3.75 3.75 -13.21
C ASN A 79 -4.04 2.34 -13.75
N LEU A 80 -5.08 1.68 -13.25
CA LEU A 80 -5.46 0.32 -13.64
C LEU A 80 -6.62 0.28 -14.62
#